data_AF-A0A9P4URR9-F1
#
_entry.id   AF-A0A9P4URR9-F1
#
_cell.length_a   1.000
_cell.length_b   1.000
_cell.length_c   1.000
_cell.angle_alpha   90.00
_cell.angle_beta   90.00
_cell.angle_gamma   90.00
#
_symmetry.space_group_name_H-M   'P 1'
#
loop_
_entity.id
_entity.type
_entity.pdbx_description
1 polymer ?
#
loop_
_entity_poly.entity_id
_entity_poly.type
_entity_poly.pdbx_seq_one_letter_code
_entity_poly.pdbx_strand_id
1 'polypeptide(L)'
;MPDIQGVRSRRSNYGDAFNDAIESHHAFGSCIWGAIEMLTFHPLGTQQPLAGLRLARNGWTENDIAKAQLYARDRHSQVNVHQKFGALKHELNKNGRIVFRDPNFTARRYRDQQLLVPTADYSSASYRPRHQYDFDPKTFQPVTADASRSRGGGYSAAQQNLPSLVRMAVGVANWPQGQDAGIVTQAIRWAVEHQNCSLSVHDIPILAQRQGFVAPAESSTMGWDQNARNRIVPVVDASDKYTVP
;
A
#
# COMPACT_ATOMS: atom_id res chain seq x y z
N MET A 1 31.89 -16.67 -41.57
CA MET A 1 31.91 -16.01 -40.26
C MET A 1 30.65 -15.16 -40.15
N PRO A 2 29.58 -15.62 -39.48
CA PRO A 2 28.40 -14.79 -39.28
C PRO A 2 28.53 -13.98 -37.99
N ASP A 3 28.14 -12.71 -38.11
CA ASP A 3 28.09 -11.70 -37.07
C ASP A 3 27.37 -12.15 -35.80
N ILE A 4 28.03 -11.88 -34.67
CA ILE A 4 27.44 -11.92 -33.34
C ILE A 4 26.49 -10.73 -33.24
N GLN A 5 25.21 -10.95 -33.57
CA GLN A 5 24.17 -9.98 -33.27
C GLN A 5 24.08 -9.81 -31.75
N GLY A 6 24.44 -8.61 -31.31
CA GLY A 6 24.38 -8.18 -29.94
C GLY A 6 23.01 -8.48 -29.35
N VAL A 7 23.00 -9.39 -28.38
CA VAL A 7 21.94 -9.53 -27.39
C VAL A 7 21.83 -8.17 -26.73
N ARG A 8 20.88 -7.35 -27.20
CA ARG A 8 20.43 -6.17 -26.49
C ARG A 8 19.92 -6.67 -25.14
N SER A 9 20.79 -6.60 -24.14
CA SER A 9 20.46 -6.65 -22.72
C SER A 9 19.17 -5.85 -22.54
N ARG A 10 18.06 -6.56 -22.34
CA ARG A 10 16.80 -5.95 -21.94
C ARG A 10 17.14 -5.20 -20.66
N ARG A 11 17.10 -3.87 -20.72
CA ARG A 11 17.05 -3.03 -19.52
C ARG A 11 16.00 -3.66 -18.63
N SER A 12 16.43 -4.22 -17.50
CA SER A 12 15.54 -4.71 -16.44
C SER A 12 14.54 -3.59 -16.18
N ASN A 13 13.29 -3.82 -16.57
CA ASN A 13 12.24 -2.84 -16.39
C ASN A 13 12.07 -2.68 -14.88
N TYR A 14 12.26 -1.45 -14.41
CA TYR A 14 12.13 -0.99 -13.03
C TYR A 14 10.75 -1.27 -12.38
N GLY A 15 9.85 -2.03 -13.03
CA GLY A 15 8.47 -2.30 -12.62
C GLY A 15 8.06 -3.77 -12.52
N ASP A 16 8.89 -4.74 -12.91
CA ASP A 16 8.42 -6.13 -13.07
C ASP A 16 7.92 -6.78 -11.78
N ALA A 17 8.42 -6.37 -10.61
CA ALA A 17 8.04 -6.95 -9.33
C ALA A 17 6.59 -6.65 -8.89
N PHE A 18 5.92 -5.67 -9.50
CA PHE A 18 4.56 -5.23 -9.14
C PHE A 18 3.62 -5.07 -10.35
N ASN A 19 3.93 -5.66 -11.51
CA ASN A 19 3.07 -5.58 -12.70
C ASN A 19 1.66 -6.18 -12.48
N ASP A 20 1.52 -7.06 -11.49
CA ASP A 20 0.25 -7.66 -11.08
C ASP A 20 -0.49 -6.89 -9.98
N ALA A 21 0.18 -5.92 -9.37
CA ALA A 21 -0.35 -5.14 -8.28
C ALA A 21 -1.42 -4.15 -8.74
N ILE A 22 -2.21 -3.70 -7.78
CA ILE A 22 -3.17 -2.63 -7.98
C ILE A 22 -2.45 -1.30 -8.14
N GLU A 23 -2.88 -0.52 -9.11
CA GLU A 23 -2.31 0.79 -9.40
C GLU A 23 -2.53 1.78 -8.26
N SER A 24 -1.58 2.69 -8.07
CA SER A 24 -1.56 3.64 -6.95
C SER A 24 -2.75 4.60 -6.90
N HIS A 25 -3.42 4.84 -8.04
CA HIS A 25 -4.54 5.78 -8.13
C HIS A 25 -5.85 5.24 -7.52
N HIS A 26 -5.94 3.94 -7.22
CA HIS A 26 -7.11 3.37 -6.56
C HIS A 26 -7.17 3.74 -5.08
N ALA A 27 -8.34 4.18 -4.62
CA ALA A 27 -8.55 4.60 -3.25
C ALA A 27 -8.44 3.42 -2.25
N PHE A 28 -7.95 3.72 -1.05
CA PHE A 28 -8.16 2.84 0.11
C PHE A 28 -9.65 2.86 0.46
N GLY A 29 -10.31 1.70 0.51
CA GLY A 29 -11.71 1.61 0.91
C GLY A 29 -11.98 2.16 2.31
N SER A 30 -13.24 2.38 2.66
CA SER A 30 -13.67 2.97 3.94
C SER A 30 -13.60 1.96 5.11
N CYS A 31 -12.42 1.41 5.36
CA CYS A 31 -12.14 0.49 6.45
C CYS A 31 -10.72 0.73 7.01
N ILE A 32 -10.39 0.12 8.14
CA ILE A 32 -9.03 0.18 8.68
C ILE A 32 -8.12 -0.73 7.86
N TRP A 33 -6.93 -0.23 7.56
CA TRP A 33 -5.86 -1.01 6.96
C TRP A 33 -4.68 -1.06 7.92
N GLY A 34 -4.21 -2.26 8.27
CA GLY A 34 -2.91 -2.41 8.89
C GLY A 34 -1.78 -2.09 7.91
N ALA A 35 -0.60 -1.69 8.40
CA ALA A 35 0.58 -1.48 7.56
C ALA A 35 0.86 -2.69 6.64
N ILE A 36 0.82 -3.91 7.16
CA ILE A 36 1.10 -5.13 6.38
C ILE A 36 0.03 -5.34 5.30
N GLU A 37 -1.25 -5.18 5.62
CA GLU A 37 -2.33 -5.32 4.63
C GLU A 37 -2.17 -4.33 3.49
N MET A 38 -1.79 -3.09 3.81
CA MET A 38 -1.49 -2.06 2.82
C MET A 38 -0.29 -2.46 1.95
N LEU A 39 0.82 -2.87 2.56
CA LEU A 39 2.03 -3.23 1.82
C LEU A 39 1.88 -4.52 0.98
N THR A 40 1.01 -5.43 1.41
CA THR A 40 0.71 -6.68 0.69
C THR A 40 -0.26 -6.43 -0.47
N PHE A 41 -1.46 -5.91 -0.17
CA PHE A 41 -2.57 -5.86 -1.11
C PHE A 41 -2.63 -4.56 -1.93
N HIS A 42 -2.01 -3.48 -1.45
CA HIS A 42 -1.93 -2.20 -2.17
C HIS A 42 -0.54 -1.56 -2.07
N PRO A 43 0.50 -2.20 -2.63
CA PRO A 43 1.90 -1.81 -2.44
C PRO A 43 2.23 -0.50 -3.15
N LEU A 44 1.57 -0.23 -4.27
CA LEU A 44 1.70 1.05 -4.96
C LEU A 44 0.92 2.16 -4.25
N GLY A 45 0.04 1.82 -3.30
CA GLY A 45 -0.65 2.77 -2.45
C GLY A 45 0.27 3.66 -1.61
N THR A 46 1.54 3.30 -1.40
CA THR A 46 2.53 4.18 -0.75
C THR A 46 2.84 5.45 -1.56
N GLN A 47 2.52 5.46 -2.86
CA GLN A 47 2.58 6.67 -3.68
C GLN A 47 1.53 7.71 -3.27
N GLN A 48 0.45 7.29 -2.59
CA GLN A 48 -0.50 8.23 -2.01
C GLN A 48 0.15 8.93 -0.82
N PRO A 49 0.16 10.28 -0.78
CA PRO A 49 0.98 11.02 0.16
C PRO A 49 0.84 10.61 1.64
N LEU A 50 -0.38 10.47 2.13
CA LEU A 50 -0.61 10.15 3.54
C LEU A 50 -0.28 8.69 3.90
N ALA A 51 -0.44 7.76 2.97
CA ALA A 51 -0.19 6.33 3.21
C ALA A 51 1.29 6.05 3.50
N GLY A 52 2.18 6.53 2.63
CA GLY A 52 3.63 6.39 2.83
C GLY A 52 4.13 7.14 4.08
N LEU A 53 3.62 8.36 4.31
CA LEU A 53 4.04 9.17 5.46
C LEU A 53 3.55 8.59 6.80
N ARG A 54 2.37 7.95 6.84
CA ARG A 54 1.88 7.18 8.00
C ARG A 54 2.86 6.08 8.40
N LEU A 55 3.33 5.30 7.43
CA LEU A 55 4.32 4.24 7.69
C LEU A 55 5.60 4.83 8.27
N ALA A 56 6.12 5.90 7.67
CA ALA A 56 7.34 6.58 8.13
C ALA A 56 7.21 7.10 9.57
N ARG A 57 6.03 7.66 9.94
CA ARG A 57 5.74 8.03 11.34
C ARG A 57 5.81 6.84 12.27
N ASN A 58 5.27 5.69 11.87
CA ASN A 58 5.27 4.46 12.66
C ASN A 58 6.60 3.68 12.59
N GLY A 59 7.70 4.36 12.29
CA GLY A 59 9.05 3.82 12.38
C GLY A 59 9.46 2.95 11.19
N TRP A 60 8.62 2.81 10.17
CA TRP A 60 8.99 2.09 8.96
C TRP A 60 10.00 2.90 8.14
N THR A 61 11.15 2.31 7.88
CA THR A 61 12.11 2.88 6.92
C THR A 61 11.69 2.51 5.50
N GLU A 62 12.18 3.24 4.51
CA GLU A 62 11.95 2.91 3.10
C GLU A 62 12.46 1.51 2.74
N ASN A 63 13.51 1.05 3.42
CA ASN A 63 14.05 -0.29 3.27
C ASN A 63 13.09 -1.34 3.84
N ASP A 64 12.52 -1.10 5.03
CA ASP A 64 11.52 -1.99 5.64
C ASP A 64 10.27 -2.10 4.74
N ILE A 65 9.83 -0.99 4.19
CA ILE A 65 8.68 -0.92 3.27
C ILE A 65 9.00 -1.72 1.99
N ALA A 66 10.15 -1.49 1.36
CA ALA A 66 10.57 -2.22 0.16
C ALA A 66 10.59 -3.72 0.39
N LYS A 67 11.23 -4.14 1.50
CA LYS A 67 11.34 -5.53 1.92
C LYS A 67 9.98 -6.17 2.12
N ALA A 68 9.09 -5.55 2.90
CA ALA A 68 7.76 -6.09 3.16
C ALA A 68 6.92 -6.23 1.87
N GLN A 69 6.93 -5.23 0.99
CA GLN A 69 6.18 -5.27 -0.28
C GLN A 69 6.66 -6.38 -1.22
N LEU A 70 7.98 -6.56 -1.30
CA LEU A 70 8.59 -7.59 -2.16
C LEU A 70 8.47 -8.97 -1.54
N TYR A 71 8.58 -9.09 -0.21
CA TYR A 71 8.36 -10.35 0.51
C TYR A 71 6.94 -10.85 0.30
N ALA A 72 5.93 -9.98 0.39
CA ALA A 72 4.53 -10.33 0.12
C ALA A 72 4.30 -11.01 -1.24
N ARG A 73 5.16 -10.75 -2.25
CA ARG A 73 5.09 -11.31 -3.60
C ARG A 73 6.16 -12.34 -3.93
N ASP A 74 6.98 -12.72 -2.96
CA ASP A 74 8.15 -13.58 -3.18
C ASP A 74 9.13 -13.02 -4.25
N ARG A 75 9.35 -11.69 -4.22
CA ARG A 75 10.25 -10.96 -5.13
C ARG A 75 11.39 -10.24 -4.40
N HIS A 76 11.73 -10.64 -3.18
CA HIS A 76 12.61 -9.91 -2.25
C HIS A 76 14.12 -10.03 -2.51
N SER A 77 14.55 -10.13 -3.76
CA SER A 77 15.98 -10.15 -4.10
C SER A 77 16.68 -8.82 -3.73
N GLN A 78 17.97 -8.87 -3.43
CA GLN A 78 18.76 -7.67 -3.09
C GLN A 78 18.67 -6.57 -4.17
N VAL A 79 18.64 -6.96 -5.45
CA VAL A 79 18.49 -6.04 -6.58
C VAL A 79 17.12 -5.35 -6.54
N ASN A 80 16.04 -6.12 -6.35
CA ASN A 80 14.68 -5.57 -6.29
C ASN A 80 14.51 -4.66 -5.07
N VAL A 81 15.06 -5.04 -3.91
CA VAL A 81 15.02 -4.24 -2.68
C VAL A 81 15.73 -2.91 -2.90
N HIS A 82 16.94 -2.91 -3.47
CA HIS A 82 17.68 -1.68 -3.74
C HIS A 82 16.93 -0.74 -4.70
N GLN A 83 16.36 -1.30 -5.78
CA GLN A 83 15.57 -0.53 -6.74
C GLN A 83 14.33 0.09 -6.06
N LYS A 84 13.58 -0.71 -5.29
CA LYS A 84 12.35 -0.26 -4.64
C LYS A 84 12.63 0.74 -3.52
N PHE A 85 13.72 0.58 -2.78
CA PHE A 85 14.19 1.55 -1.80
C PHE A 85 14.43 2.92 -2.44
N GLY A 86 15.12 2.98 -3.59
CA GLY A 86 15.35 4.23 -4.32
C GLY A 86 14.05 4.91 -4.76
N ALA A 87 13.09 4.13 -5.26
CA ALA A 87 11.77 4.63 -5.64
C ALA A 87 10.99 5.19 -4.43
N LEU A 88 10.91 4.43 -3.33
CA LEU A 88 10.20 4.84 -2.11
C LEU A 88 10.81 6.11 -1.49
N LYS A 89 12.15 6.22 -1.48
CA LYS A 89 12.83 7.43 -1.01
C LYS A 89 12.41 8.65 -1.84
N HIS A 90 12.31 8.52 -3.16
CA HIS A 90 11.84 9.61 -4.01
C HIS A 90 10.36 9.93 -3.75
N GLU A 91 9.50 8.91 -3.68
CA GLU A 91 8.06 9.03 -3.42
C GLU A 91 7.77 9.73 -2.08
N LEU A 92 8.36 9.28 -0.98
CA LEU A 92 8.13 9.86 0.35
C LEU A 92 8.59 11.32 0.44
N ASN A 93 9.75 11.64 -0.14
CA ASN A 93 10.24 13.02 -0.17
C ASN A 93 9.31 13.93 -1.00
N LYS A 94 8.88 13.46 -2.17
CA LYS A 94 7.89 14.20 -2.99
C LYS A 94 6.59 14.41 -2.23
N ASN A 95 6.07 13.35 -1.60
CA ASN A 95 4.81 13.37 -0.87
C ASN A 95 4.84 14.29 0.34
N GLY A 96 5.92 14.25 1.14
CA GLY A 96 6.08 15.14 2.28
C GLY A 96 6.18 16.62 1.89
N ARG A 97 6.88 16.94 0.80
CA ARG A 97 6.93 18.31 0.25
C ARG A 97 5.54 18.83 -0.11
N ILE A 98 4.71 17.98 -0.71
CA ILE A 98 3.34 18.33 -1.10
C ILE A 98 2.45 18.53 0.13
N VAL A 99 2.44 17.55 1.05
CA VAL A 99 1.54 17.53 2.22
C VAL A 99 1.86 18.67 3.19
N PHE A 100 3.14 18.89 3.47
CA PHE A 100 3.57 19.90 4.45
C PHE A 100 3.91 21.25 3.82
N ARG A 101 3.85 21.37 2.48
CA ARG A 101 4.29 22.55 1.72
C ARG A 101 5.70 23.04 2.13
N ASP A 102 6.58 22.11 2.49
CA ASP A 102 7.97 22.38 2.89
C ASP A 102 8.94 21.75 1.86
N PRO A 103 9.68 22.54 1.07
CA PRO A 103 10.67 22.01 0.13
C PRO A 103 11.82 21.25 0.82
N ASN A 104 12.09 21.56 2.09
CA ASN A 104 13.12 20.93 2.92
C ASN A 104 12.55 19.81 3.80
N PHE A 105 11.41 19.24 3.40
CA PHE A 105 10.80 18.11 4.09
C PHE A 105 11.80 16.98 4.34
N THR A 106 11.77 16.42 5.55
CA THR A 106 12.37 15.14 5.88
C THR A 106 11.41 14.35 6.76
N ALA A 107 11.27 13.04 6.52
CA ALA A 107 10.36 12.19 7.30
C ALA A 107 10.63 12.27 8.81
N ARG A 108 11.92 12.36 9.21
CA ARG A 108 12.33 12.50 10.61
C ARG A 108 11.77 13.76 11.28
N ARG A 109 11.75 14.90 10.58
CA ARG A 109 11.30 16.20 11.13
C ARG A 109 9.78 16.23 11.37
N TYR A 110 9.02 15.51 10.56
CA TYR A 110 7.56 15.56 10.55
C TYR A 110 6.89 14.33 11.17
N ARG A 111 7.66 13.44 11.79
CA ARG A 111 7.17 12.17 12.32
C ARG A 111 6.04 12.32 13.35
N ASP A 112 6.01 13.40 14.13
CA ASP A 112 5.06 13.56 15.23
C ASP A 112 3.74 14.25 14.80
N GLN A 113 3.60 14.63 13.52
CA GLN A 113 2.46 15.38 12.98
C GLN A 113 1.14 14.61 13.03
N GLN A 114 0.11 15.17 13.68
CA GLN A 114 -1.17 14.51 13.94
C GLN A 114 -1.87 13.98 12.67
N LEU A 115 -1.67 14.64 11.53
CA LEU A 115 -2.22 14.21 10.24
C LEU A 115 -1.70 12.86 9.74
N LEU A 116 -0.64 12.33 10.36
CA LEU A 116 -0.04 11.03 10.04
C LEU A 116 -0.47 9.91 11.00
N VAL A 117 -1.30 10.21 12.01
CA VAL A 117 -1.80 9.21 12.95
C VAL A 117 -2.71 8.22 12.22
N PRO A 118 -2.50 6.88 12.35
CA PRO A 118 -3.48 5.91 11.90
C PRO A 118 -4.81 6.18 12.60
N THR A 119 -5.83 6.55 11.85
CA THR A 119 -7.17 6.73 12.40
C THR A 119 -7.80 5.36 12.59
N ALA A 120 -7.73 4.81 13.79
CA ALA A 120 -8.49 3.62 14.18
C ALA A 120 -9.16 3.83 15.56
N ASP A 121 -9.51 5.07 15.90
CA ASP A 121 -10.26 5.33 17.12
C ASP A 121 -11.77 5.11 16.89
N TYR A 122 -12.22 3.91 17.27
CA TYR A 122 -13.63 3.45 17.22
C TYR A 122 -14.44 3.84 18.47
N SER A 123 -13.85 4.55 19.45
CA SER A 123 -14.47 4.72 20.77
C SER A 123 -15.51 5.85 20.88
N SER A 124 -15.73 6.65 19.84
CA SER A 124 -16.71 7.76 19.89
C SER A 124 -18.04 7.42 19.20
N ALA A 125 -19.15 7.62 19.92
CA ALA A 125 -20.52 7.52 19.40
C ALA A 125 -20.84 8.50 18.23
N SER A 126 -19.90 9.38 17.93
CA SER A 126 -19.86 10.30 16.79
C SER A 126 -19.15 9.74 15.54
N TYR A 127 -18.91 8.42 15.48
CA TYR A 127 -18.29 7.78 14.31
C TYR A 127 -19.11 8.03 13.04
N ARG A 128 -18.66 9.03 12.29
CA ARG A 128 -18.67 8.99 10.84
C ARG A 128 -17.30 8.45 10.45
N PRO A 129 -17.18 7.56 9.45
CA PRO A 129 -15.89 7.39 8.80
C PRO A 129 -15.53 8.79 8.28
N ARG A 130 -14.72 9.56 9.03
CA ARG A 130 -13.90 10.60 8.41
C ARG A 130 -13.27 9.85 7.28
N HIS A 131 -13.48 10.24 6.03
CA HIS A 131 -12.88 9.52 4.92
C HIS A 131 -11.39 9.40 5.29
N GLN A 132 -10.93 8.19 5.65
CA GLN A 132 -9.69 8.07 6.44
C GLN A 132 -8.45 8.34 5.58
N TYR A 133 -8.69 8.73 4.33
CA TYR A 133 -7.85 9.54 3.48
C TYR A 133 -8.77 10.47 2.65
N ASP A 134 -9.37 11.48 3.31
CA ASP A 134 -10.14 12.57 2.69
C ASP A 134 -9.20 13.41 1.80
N PHE A 135 -8.70 12.80 0.73
CA PHE A 135 -8.47 13.52 -0.50
C PHE A 135 -9.87 13.91 -0.96
N ASP A 136 -10.31 15.12 -0.63
CA ASP A 136 -11.34 15.75 -1.44
C ASP A 136 -10.78 15.74 -2.87
N PRO A 137 -11.38 15.00 -3.83
CA PRO A 137 -10.89 14.99 -5.21
C PRO A 137 -10.88 16.39 -5.84
N LYS A 138 -11.51 17.41 -5.23
CA LYS A 138 -11.39 18.83 -5.62
C LYS A 138 -10.08 19.48 -5.22
N THR A 139 -9.40 18.99 -4.18
CA THR A 139 -8.16 19.59 -3.64
C THR A 139 -6.89 18.92 -4.15
N PHE A 140 -7.01 17.70 -4.70
CA PHE A 140 -5.93 17.06 -5.45
C PHE A 140 -6.08 17.37 -6.94
N GLN A 141 -5.35 18.37 -7.42
CA GLN A 141 -5.00 18.38 -8.84
C GLN A 141 -3.85 17.38 -9.01
N PRO A 142 -4.02 16.30 -9.81
CA PRO A 142 -2.87 15.49 -10.17
C PRO A 142 -1.81 16.41 -10.76
N VAL A 143 -0.54 16.22 -10.39
CA VAL A 143 0.56 16.84 -11.15
C VAL A 143 0.51 16.19 -12.52
N THR A 144 -0.18 16.85 -13.44
CA THR A 144 -0.32 16.47 -14.82
C THR A 144 1.03 16.66 -15.50
N ALA A 145 1.88 15.64 -15.48
CA ALA A 145 2.72 15.39 -16.64
C ALA A 145 1.83 14.64 -17.64
N ASP A 146 1.44 15.32 -18.72
CA ASP A 146 0.64 14.84 -19.86
C ASP A 146 -0.88 14.65 -19.70
N ALA A 147 -1.58 15.64 -19.13
CA ALA A 147 -3.05 15.76 -19.27
C ALA A 147 -3.49 16.35 -20.63
N SER A 148 -2.89 15.91 -21.73
CA SER A 148 -3.28 16.34 -23.07
C SER A 148 -4.30 15.41 -23.75
N ARG A 149 -4.91 14.44 -23.04
CA ARG A 149 -5.81 13.45 -23.69
C ARG A 149 -7.16 13.12 -23.06
N SER A 150 -7.56 13.71 -21.93
CA SER A 150 -8.90 13.40 -21.38
C SER A 150 -9.80 14.64 -21.35
N ARG A 151 -10.52 14.83 -22.46
CA ARG A 151 -11.74 15.64 -22.51
C ARG A 151 -12.83 14.95 -21.68
N GLY A 152 -13.52 15.72 -20.84
CA GLY A 152 -14.78 15.31 -20.22
C GLY A 152 -14.68 15.14 -18.71
N GLY A 153 -15.17 16.14 -17.98
CA GLY A 153 -15.28 16.12 -16.52
C GLY A 153 -16.29 15.08 -16.04
N GLY A 154 -16.02 14.54 -14.86
CA GLY A 154 -16.93 13.65 -14.15
C GLY A 154 -16.19 12.88 -13.07
N TYR A 155 -16.62 13.06 -11.83
CA TYR A 155 -16.17 12.30 -10.64
C TYR A 155 -16.50 10.78 -10.72
N SER A 156 -16.97 10.26 -11.86
CA SER A 156 -17.52 8.91 -11.99
C SER A 156 -16.52 7.85 -12.47
N ALA A 157 -15.48 8.19 -13.22
CA ALA A 157 -14.59 7.17 -13.79
C ALA A 157 -13.68 6.49 -12.75
N ALA A 158 -13.21 7.23 -11.75
CA ALA A 158 -12.36 6.70 -10.68
C ALA A 158 -13.13 5.84 -9.65
N GLN A 159 -14.45 6.06 -9.50
CA GLN A 159 -15.33 5.20 -8.71
C GLN A 159 -15.79 3.96 -9.48
N GLN A 160 -15.80 3.99 -10.81
CA GLN A 160 -16.28 2.89 -11.66
C GLN A 160 -15.24 1.77 -11.87
N ASN A 161 -13.96 2.01 -11.59
CA ASN A 161 -12.90 1.01 -11.72
C ASN A 161 -12.19 0.80 -10.37
N LEU A 162 -12.92 0.37 -9.34
CA LEU A 162 -12.26 -0.08 -8.12
C LEU A 162 -11.72 -1.49 -8.33
N PRO A 163 -10.53 -1.81 -7.78
CA PRO A 163 -9.99 -3.13 -7.89
C PRO A 163 -10.91 -4.10 -7.13
N SER A 164 -11.26 -5.21 -7.77
CA SER A 164 -11.98 -6.26 -7.08
C SER A 164 -11.11 -6.86 -5.97
N LEU A 165 -11.74 -7.35 -4.90
CA LEU A 165 -11.04 -8.01 -3.80
C LEU A 165 -10.21 -9.21 -4.30
N VAL A 166 -10.74 -9.97 -5.25
CA VAL A 166 -10.01 -11.06 -5.93
C VAL A 166 -8.78 -10.53 -6.67
N ARG A 167 -8.87 -9.39 -7.36
CA ARG A 167 -7.73 -8.78 -8.04
C ARG A 167 -6.62 -8.36 -7.06
N MET A 168 -6.98 -7.93 -5.85
CA MET A 168 -6.01 -7.57 -4.81
C MET A 168 -5.14 -8.74 -4.36
N ALA A 169 -5.65 -9.97 -4.48
CA ALA A 169 -4.94 -11.19 -4.10
C ALA A 169 -3.93 -11.67 -5.15
N VAL A 170 -4.00 -11.16 -6.39
CA VAL A 170 -3.15 -11.64 -7.49
C VAL A 170 -1.69 -11.35 -7.19
N GLY A 171 -0.85 -12.39 -7.29
CA GLY A 171 0.59 -12.29 -7.04
C GLY A 171 1.00 -12.31 -5.57
N VAL A 172 0.05 -12.38 -4.63
CA VAL A 172 0.35 -12.45 -3.20
C VAL A 172 0.76 -13.87 -2.83
N ALA A 173 2.04 -14.05 -2.52
CA ALA A 173 2.62 -15.31 -2.06
C ALA A 173 2.57 -15.43 -0.53
N ASN A 174 2.94 -14.36 0.18
CA ASN A 174 3.00 -14.33 1.63
C ASN A 174 1.89 -13.45 2.19
N TRP A 175 0.79 -14.10 2.60
CA TRP A 175 -0.39 -13.43 3.15
C TRP A 175 -0.16 -12.93 4.58
N PRO A 176 -0.82 -11.82 4.99
CA PRO A 176 -0.82 -11.40 6.38
C PRO A 176 -1.39 -12.49 7.30
N GLN A 177 -0.85 -12.60 8.52
CA GLN A 177 -1.22 -13.62 9.52
C GLN A 177 -1.36 -13.00 10.91
N GLY A 178 -2.05 -13.69 11.82
CA GLY A 178 -2.17 -13.27 13.23
C GLY A 178 -2.71 -11.84 13.37
N GLN A 179 -2.00 -10.99 14.12
CA GLN A 179 -2.37 -9.59 14.35
C GLN A 179 -2.24 -8.71 13.09
N ASP A 180 -1.60 -9.20 12.02
CA ASP A 180 -1.45 -8.49 10.75
C ASP A 180 -2.58 -8.83 9.75
N ALA A 181 -3.38 -9.86 10.05
CA ALA A 181 -4.54 -10.27 9.25
C ALA A 181 -5.82 -9.54 9.69
N GLY A 182 -5.92 -8.27 9.31
CA GLY A 182 -7.08 -7.42 9.57
C GLY A 182 -8.34 -7.79 8.78
N ILE A 183 -9.31 -6.87 8.83
CA ILE A 183 -10.60 -7.02 8.13
C ILE A 183 -10.39 -7.08 6.62
N VAL A 184 -9.40 -6.36 6.08
CA VAL A 184 -9.08 -6.36 4.65
C VAL A 184 -8.61 -7.75 4.22
N THR A 185 -7.70 -8.36 4.99
CA THR A 185 -7.22 -9.72 4.75
C THR A 185 -8.37 -10.73 4.76
N GLN A 186 -9.25 -10.65 5.75
CA GLN A 186 -10.42 -11.53 5.87
C GLN A 186 -11.38 -11.37 4.67
N ALA A 187 -11.66 -10.13 4.27
CA ALA A 187 -12.53 -9.83 3.13
C ALA A 187 -11.97 -10.33 1.81
N ILE A 188 -10.66 -10.13 1.57
CA ILE A 188 -9.99 -10.62 0.38
C ILE A 188 -10.00 -12.15 0.34
N ARG A 189 -9.68 -12.83 1.46
CA ARG A 189 -9.73 -14.30 1.53
C ARG A 189 -11.13 -14.82 1.21
N TRP A 190 -12.16 -14.25 1.83
CA TRP A 190 -13.54 -14.62 1.56
C TRP A 190 -13.91 -14.45 0.09
N ALA A 191 -13.53 -13.32 -0.53
CA ALA A 191 -13.81 -13.07 -1.94
C ALA A 191 -13.10 -14.06 -2.87
N VAL A 192 -11.85 -14.44 -2.55
CA VAL A 192 -11.09 -15.45 -3.30
C VAL A 192 -11.71 -16.84 -3.14
N GLU A 193 -12.05 -17.25 -1.92
CA GLU A 193 -12.67 -18.55 -1.61
C GLU A 193 -14.01 -18.72 -2.34
N HIS A 194 -14.80 -17.65 -2.46
CA HIS A 194 -16.10 -17.65 -3.14
C HIS A 194 -16.01 -17.24 -4.61
N GLN A 195 -14.81 -17.02 -5.15
CA GLN A 195 -14.56 -16.55 -6.52
C GLN A 195 -15.39 -15.30 -6.89
N ASN A 196 -15.65 -14.44 -5.91
CA ASN A 196 -16.55 -13.30 -6.07
C ASN A 196 -15.79 -12.07 -6.56
N CYS A 197 -15.68 -11.96 -7.88
CA CYS A 197 -15.03 -10.84 -8.55
C CYS A 197 -15.83 -9.53 -8.54
N SER A 198 -17.09 -9.53 -8.07
CA SER A 198 -17.91 -8.30 -8.04
C SER A 198 -17.68 -7.46 -6.78
N LEU A 199 -17.05 -8.02 -5.74
CA LEU A 199 -16.75 -7.31 -4.52
C LEU A 199 -15.50 -6.44 -4.68
N SER A 200 -15.56 -5.22 -4.14
CA SER A 200 -14.51 -4.21 -4.15
C SER A 200 -14.11 -3.79 -2.73
N VAL A 201 -13.10 -2.92 -2.62
CA VAL A 201 -12.68 -2.33 -1.34
C VAL A 201 -13.78 -1.54 -0.61
N HIS A 202 -14.83 -1.07 -1.31
CA HIS A 202 -15.96 -0.41 -0.68
C HIS A 202 -16.94 -1.38 -0.02
N ASP A 203 -16.96 -2.64 -0.45
CA ASP A 203 -17.88 -3.64 0.07
C ASP A 203 -17.37 -4.25 1.39
N ILE A 204 -16.10 -4.02 1.73
CA ILE A 204 -15.43 -4.57 2.93
C ILE A 204 -16.25 -4.33 4.21
N PRO A 205 -16.77 -3.13 4.52
CA PRO A 205 -17.54 -2.92 5.75
C PRO A 205 -18.84 -3.74 5.81
N ILE A 206 -19.56 -3.81 4.69
CA ILE A 206 -20.81 -4.57 4.59
C ILE A 206 -20.51 -6.07 4.70
N LEU A 207 -19.45 -6.53 4.02
CA LEU A 207 -19.01 -7.91 4.08
C LEU A 207 -18.57 -8.29 5.50
N ALA A 208 -17.80 -7.43 6.17
CA ALA A 208 -17.35 -7.63 7.53
C ALA A 208 -18.53 -7.75 8.50
N GLN A 209 -19.54 -6.91 8.37
CA GLN A 209 -20.75 -7.00 9.17
C GLN A 209 -21.52 -8.30 8.90
N ARG A 210 -21.68 -8.69 7.63
CA ARG A 210 -22.44 -9.90 7.24
C ARG A 210 -21.75 -11.19 7.66
N GLN A 211 -20.42 -11.23 7.57
CA GLN A 211 -19.63 -12.43 7.84
C GLN A 211 -19.07 -12.47 9.27
N GLY A 212 -19.30 -11.42 10.07
CA GLY A 212 -18.81 -11.33 11.44
C GLY A 212 -17.28 -11.24 11.53
N PHE A 213 -16.63 -10.55 10.58
CA PHE A 213 -15.18 -10.35 10.64
C PHE A 213 -14.80 -9.51 11.84
N VAL A 214 -13.73 -9.93 12.52
CA VAL A 214 -13.25 -9.28 13.75
C VAL A 214 -11.90 -8.67 13.46
N ALA A 215 -11.75 -7.37 13.73
CA ALA A 215 -10.46 -6.72 13.64
C ALA A 215 -9.53 -7.24 14.75
N PRO A 216 -8.22 -7.39 14.50
CA PRO A 216 -7.24 -7.75 15.52
C PRO A 216 -7.29 -6.78 16.70
N ALA A 217 -6.96 -7.26 17.90
CA ALA A 217 -7.02 -6.46 19.13
C ALA A 217 -6.13 -5.19 19.05
N GLU A 218 -5.00 -5.29 18.35
CA GLU A 218 -4.09 -4.16 18.16
C GLU A 218 -4.62 -3.10 17.19
N SER A 219 -5.66 -3.40 16.41
CA SER A 219 -6.10 -2.56 15.28
C SER A 219 -6.55 -1.16 15.67
N SER A 220 -7.02 -0.97 16.91
CA SER A 220 -7.42 0.32 17.46
C SER A 220 -6.27 1.09 18.12
N THR A 221 -5.06 0.54 18.12
CA THR A 221 -3.92 1.12 18.82
C THR A 221 -2.98 1.86 17.87
N MET A 222 -2.35 2.92 18.37
CA MET A 222 -1.25 3.58 17.67
C MET A 222 -0.04 2.65 17.43
N GLY A 223 0.05 1.55 18.19
CA GLY A 223 1.12 0.57 18.09
C GLY A 223 0.93 -0.45 16.97
N TRP A 224 -0.23 -0.53 16.29
CA TRP A 224 -0.50 -1.61 15.34
C TRP A 224 0.56 -1.70 14.24
N ASP A 225 0.83 -0.57 13.58
CA ASP A 225 1.84 -0.50 12.50
C ASP A 225 3.27 -0.70 13.03
N GLN A 226 3.55 -0.28 14.25
CA GLN A 226 4.88 -0.42 14.87
C GLN A 226 5.15 -1.88 15.23
N ASN A 227 4.16 -2.55 15.83
CA ASN A 227 4.23 -3.96 16.18
C ASN A 227 4.29 -4.82 14.92
N ALA A 228 3.55 -4.45 13.88
CA ALA A 228 3.62 -5.09 12.57
C ALA A 228 5.04 -5.04 11.98
N ARG A 229 5.71 -3.88 12.06
CA ARG A 229 7.12 -3.74 11.66
C ARG A 229 8.02 -4.69 12.45
N ASN A 230 7.87 -4.70 13.77
CA ASN A 230 8.68 -5.52 14.68
C ASN A 230 8.49 -7.02 14.43
N ARG A 231 7.34 -7.44 13.90
CA ARG A 231 7.08 -8.82 13.48
C ARG A 231 7.68 -9.14 12.12
N ILE A 232 7.45 -8.31 11.10
CA ILE A 232 7.79 -8.67 9.72
C ILE A 232 9.28 -8.50 9.40
N VAL A 233 9.93 -7.45 9.91
CA VAL A 233 11.32 -7.13 9.53
C VAL A 233 12.27 -8.30 9.88
N PRO A 234 12.20 -8.91 11.09
CA PRO A 234 13.03 -10.08 11.39
C PRO A 234 12.75 -11.28 10.49
N VAL A 235 11.49 -11.47 10.06
CA VAL A 235 11.11 -12.58 9.17
C VAL A 235 11.73 -12.39 7.78
N VAL A 236 11.63 -11.18 7.22
CA VAL A 236 12.21 -10.88 5.90
C VAL A 236 13.73 -10.89 5.94
N ASP A 237 14.33 -10.35 7.00
CA ASP A 237 15.79 -10.37 7.17
C ASP A 237 16.34 -11.80 7.35
N ALA A 238 15.54 -12.71 7.89
CA ALA A 238 15.88 -14.12 7.97
C ALA A 238 15.76 -14.81 6.60
N SER A 239 14.74 -14.50 5.79
CA SER A 239 14.60 -15.07 4.45
C SER A 239 15.68 -14.60 3.47
N ASP A 240 16.13 -13.35 3.62
CA ASP A 240 17.24 -12.77 2.82
C ASP A 240 18.55 -13.57 2.96
N LYS A 241 18.79 -14.20 4.11
CA LYS A 241 20.04 -14.95 4.39
C LYS A 241 20.13 -16.29 3.66
N TYR A 242 19.01 -16.77 3.10
CA TYR A 242 18.96 -18.04 2.37
C TYR A 242 18.88 -17.87 0.85
N THR A 243 18.88 -16.62 0.37
CA THR A 243 18.91 -16.28 -1.07
C THR A 243 20.32 -15.85 -1.47
N VAL A 244 21.26 -16.79 -1.50
CA VAL A 244 22.52 -16.63 -2.25
C VAL A 244 22.40 -17.49 -3.51
N PRO A 245 22.69 -16.96 -4.71
CA PRO A 245 22.67 -17.75 -5.94
C PRO A 245 23.67 -18.92 -5.92
#